data_AF-A0A7K7SVG7-F1
#
_entry.id   AF-A0A7K7SVG7-F1
#
_cell.length_a   1.000
_cell.length_b   1.000
_cell.length_c   1.000
_cell.angle_alpha   90.00
_cell.angle_beta   90.00
_cell.angle_gamma   90.00
#
_symmetry.space_group_name_H-M   'P 1'
#
loop_
_entity.id
_entity.type
_entity.pdbx_description
1 polymer ?
#
loop_
_entity_poly.entity_id
_entity_poly.type
_entity_poly.pdbx_seq_one_letter_code
_entity_poly.pdbx_strand_id
1 'polypeptide(L)'
;MGKKSRVKTQKSGTGATATVSPKEMLNLINELLQKCSSPPPGPGKEWEEYLQIRSLVEKIRKKQKGKLCKRLVDDILSLLKWPEHFRGLWALLMLSVTQEFGLKRTHRGKKIQKELAEYSQELLWVVLLLPFLVNSGSLYSQDRILQAMGNITLAFHLLCERANPNSFWLPYIQTLPSEYDTPLYFEEDEVQYLQSTQAIHDVFSQYKNTARQYAYFYKVIQTHPNASKLPLKDSFTYDDYRWAVSSVMTRQNQIPTEDGSRVTLALIPLWDMCNHTNGLVSLSATLKKSFRA
;
A
#
# COMPACT_ATOMS: atom_id res chain seq x y z
N MET A 1 70.22 17.27 -11.70
CA MET A 1 69.47 17.96 -10.62
C MET A 1 68.18 18.52 -11.21
N GLY A 2 67.04 18.36 -10.53
CA GLY A 2 65.79 19.05 -10.89
C GLY A 2 64.60 18.16 -11.27
N LYS A 3 64.06 17.41 -10.29
CA LYS A 3 62.70 16.86 -10.32
C LYS A 3 61.68 18.00 -10.36
N LYS A 4 60.64 17.92 -11.20
CA LYS A 4 59.32 18.48 -10.89
C LYS A 4 58.20 17.52 -11.28
N SER A 5 57.39 17.21 -10.28
CA SER A 5 56.37 16.18 -10.19
C SER A 5 55.13 16.49 -11.03
N ARG A 6 54.62 15.47 -11.73
CA ARG A 6 53.27 15.49 -12.33
C ARG A 6 52.34 14.74 -11.38
N VAL A 7 51.54 15.49 -10.64
CA VAL A 7 50.51 14.96 -9.74
C VAL A 7 49.48 14.18 -10.58
N LYS A 8 49.39 12.87 -10.34
CA LYS A 8 48.31 12.03 -10.85
C LYS A 8 47.08 12.28 -9.98
N THR A 9 46.09 12.99 -10.52
CA THR A 9 44.75 13.03 -9.95
C THR A 9 44.12 11.66 -10.14
N GLN A 10 44.13 10.83 -9.09
CA GLN A 10 43.31 9.64 -9.01
C GLN A 10 41.85 10.08 -9.03
N LYS A 11 41.15 9.83 -10.15
CA LYS A 11 39.68 9.78 -10.13
C LYS A 11 39.30 8.59 -9.28
N SER A 12 38.86 8.86 -8.05
CA SER A 12 38.12 7.91 -7.23
C SER A 12 36.91 7.46 -8.02
N GLY A 13 36.95 6.24 -8.55
CA GLY A 13 35.80 5.60 -9.15
C GLY A 13 34.77 5.37 -8.06
N THR A 14 33.82 6.29 -7.93
CA THR A 14 32.56 6.06 -7.25
C THR A 14 31.95 4.84 -7.94
N GLY A 15 31.80 3.74 -7.19
CA GLY A 15 31.20 2.50 -7.69
C GLY A 15 29.82 2.80 -8.26
N ALA A 16 29.74 2.89 -9.59
CA ALA A 16 28.49 2.92 -10.30
C ALA A 16 27.84 1.56 -10.03
N THR A 17 26.82 1.53 -9.16
CA THR A 17 25.90 0.40 -9.07
C THR A 17 25.40 0.12 -10.47
N ALA A 18 25.86 -0.99 -11.06
CA ALA A 18 25.51 -1.38 -12.41
C ALA A 18 23.98 -1.37 -12.54
N THR A 19 23.46 -0.56 -13.46
CA THR A 19 22.04 -0.54 -13.78
C THR A 19 21.65 -1.93 -14.26
N VAL A 20 20.87 -2.64 -13.46
CA VAL A 20 20.44 -4.01 -13.73
C VAL A 20 19.67 -4.04 -15.04
N SER A 21 20.00 -5.01 -15.92
CA SER A 21 19.31 -5.11 -17.20
C SER A 21 17.85 -5.52 -16.99
N PRO A 22 16.89 -4.98 -17.76
CA PRO A 22 15.48 -5.39 -17.67
C PRO A 22 15.26 -6.90 -17.86
N LYS A 23 16.11 -7.55 -18.68
CA LYS A 23 16.09 -9.01 -18.89
C LYS A 23 16.47 -9.78 -17.62
N GLU A 24 17.51 -9.34 -16.93
CA GLU A 24 17.94 -9.95 -15.67
C GLU A 24 16.86 -9.84 -14.60
N MET A 25 16.22 -8.66 -14.49
CA MET A 25 15.09 -8.46 -13.57
C MET A 25 13.93 -9.40 -13.90
N LEU A 26 13.54 -9.51 -15.17
CA LEU A 26 12.45 -10.39 -15.58
C LEU A 26 12.76 -11.87 -15.28
N ASN A 27 14.02 -12.29 -15.38
CA ASN A 27 14.43 -13.66 -15.01
C ASN A 27 14.24 -13.92 -13.51
N LEU A 28 14.67 -12.99 -12.64
CA LEU A 28 14.45 -13.11 -11.19
C LEU A 28 12.96 -13.13 -10.84
N ILE A 29 12.15 -12.33 -11.54
CA ILE A 29 10.70 -12.30 -11.36
C ILE A 29 10.06 -13.63 -11.77
N ASN A 30 10.48 -14.21 -12.89
CA ASN A 30 9.99 -15.54 -13.31
C ASN A 30 10.41 -16.63 -12.31
N GLU A 31 11.64 -16.60 -11.81
CA GLU A 31 12.13 -17.52 -10.77
C GLU A 31 11.27 -17.40 -9.49
N LEU A 32 11.02 -16.18 -9.02
CA LEU A 32 10.17 -15.92 -7.86
C LEU A 32 8.73 -16.41 -8.08
N LEU A 33 8.15 -16.14 -9.25
CA LEU A 33 6.79 -16.57 -9.60
C LEU A 33 6.68 -18.09 -9.60
N GLN A 34 7.65 -18.79 -10.20
CA GLN A 34 7.68 -20.26 -10.20
C GLN A 34 7.80 -20.80 -8.78
N LYS A 35 8.72 -20.25 -7.98
CA LYS A 35 8.92 -20.69 -6.59
C LYS A 35 7.66 -20.53 -5.76
N CYS A 36 7.00 -19.37 -5.81
CA CYS A 36 5.81 -19.10 -5.00
C CYS A 36 4.54 -19.79 -5.52
N SER A 37 4.53 -20.28 -6.76
CA SER A 37 3.43 -21.05 -7.35
C SER A 37 3.58 -22.56 -7.17
N SER A 38 4.71 -23.02 -6.62
CA SER A 38 4.91 -24.42 -6.27
C SER A 38 3.95 -24.88 -5.16
N PRO A 39 3.52 -26.15 -5.18
CA PRO A 39 2.62 -26.69 -4.16
C PRO A 39 3.21 -26.53 -2.76
N PRO A 40 2.37 -26.54 -1.70
CA PRO A 40 2.85 -26.45 -0.33
C PRO A 40 3.95 -27.49 -0.08
N PRO A 41 5.08 -27.11 0.54
CA PRO A 41 6.14 -28.04 0.83
C PRO A 41 5.64 -29.07 1.86
N GLY A 42 6.34 -30.21 1.94
CA GLY A 42 6.02 -31.21 2.97
C GLY A 42 6.09 -30.63 4.38
N PRO A 43 5.37 -31.24 5.36
CA PRO A 43 5.37 -30.77 6.75
C PRO A 43 6.79 -30.56 7.28
N GLY A 44 7.04 -29.43 7.93
CA GLY A 44 8.34 -29.08 8.50
C GLY A 44 9.32 -28.40 7.53
N LYS A 45 9.02 -28.31 6.23
CA LYS A 45 9.88 -27.62 5.23
C LYS A 45 9.44 -26.20 4.89
N GLU A 46 8.40 -25.69 5.56
CA GLU A 46 7.86 -24.35 5.30
C GLU A 46 8.85 -23.24 5.65
N TRP A 47 9.64 -23.41 6.72
CA TRP A 47 10.69 -22.46 7.08
C TRP A 47 11.78 -22.37 6.01
N GLU A 48 12.24 -23.52 5.50
CA GLU A 48 13.23 -23.56 4.41
C GLU A 48 12.68 -22.91 3.13
N GLU A 49 11.41 -23.15 2.80
CA GLU A 49 10.76 -22.48 1.68
C GLU A 49 10.68 -20.97 1.91
N TYR A 50 10.27 -20.53 3.10
CA TYR A 50 10.21 -19.12 3.48
C TYR A 50 11.55 -18.42 3.27
N LEU A 51 12.65 -19.01 3.78
CA LEU A 51 14.00 -18.46 3.62
C LEU A 51 14.42 -18.36 2.14
N GLN A 52 14.08 -19.36 1.33
CA GLN A 52 14.37 -19.34 -0.11
C GLN A 52 13.61 -18.22 -0.82
N ILE A 53 12.31 -18.04 -0.51
CA ILE A 53 11.51 -16.95 -1.08
C ILE A 53 12.05 -15.59 -0.60
N ARG A 54 12.35 -15.44 0.69
CA ARG A 54 12.93 -14.21 1.27
C ARG A 54 14.24 -13.85 0.58
N SER A 55 15.14 -14.81 0.37
CA SER A 55 16.40 -14.59 -0.34
C SER A 55 16.21 -14.05 -1.76
N LEU A 56 15.26 -14.61 -2.51
CA LEU A 56 14.92 -14.13 -3.86
C LEU A 56 14.30 -12.72 -3.84
N VAL A 57 13.38 -12.46 -2.90
CA VAL A 57 12.78 -11.14 -2.71
C VAL A 57 13.85 -10.10 -2.38
N GLU A 58 14.75 -10.37 -1.43
CA GLU A 58 15.82 -9.45 -1.07
C GLU A 58 16.80 -9.20 -2.22
N LYS A 59 17.09 -10.22 -3.03
CA LYS A 59 17.90 -10.07 -4.25
C LYS A 59 17.23 -9.15 -5.27
N ILE A 60 15.91 -9.23 -5.42
CA ILE A 60 15.13 -8.32 -6.28
C ILE A 60 15.14 -6.91 -5.68
N ARG A 61 14.82 -6.75 -4.39
CA ARG A 61 14.77 -5.45 -3.69
C ARG A 61 16.09 -4.69 -3.81
N LYS A 62 17.23 -5.34 -3.54
CA LYS A 62 18.58 -4.73 -3.66
C LYS A 62 18.91 -4.23 -5.07
N LYS A 63 18.28 -4.82 -6.09
CA LYS A 63 18.46 -4.45 -7.51
C LYS A 63 17.48 -3.36 -7.96
N GLN A 64 16.49 -3.04 -7.15
CA GLN A 64 15.51 -1.99 -7.41
C GLN A 64 15.90 -0.70 -6.70
N LYS A 65 15.54 0.44 -7.30
CA LYS A 65 15.65 1.74 -6.63
C LYS A 65 14.31 2.03 -5.99
N GLY A 66 14.19 1.85 -4.68
CA GLY A 66 13.01 2.29 -3.94
C GLY A 66 12.84 3.80 -4.07
N LYS A 67 11.61 4.28 -4.30
CA LYS A 67 11.30 5.70 -4.15
C LYS A 67 11.16 5.98 -2.65
N LEU A 68 12.16 6.63 -2.05
CA LEU A 68 12.06 7.16 -0.69
C LEU A 68 10.88 8.13 -0.61
N CYS A 69 9.96 7.89 0.34
CA CYS A 69 8.89 8.83 0.65
C CYS A 69 9.47 10.12 1.26
N LYS A 70 8.82 11.26 0.98
CA LYS A 70 9.06 12.52 1.67
C LYS A 70 8.48 12.45 3.10
N ARG A 71 8.89 13.39 3.97
CA ARG A 71 8.51 13.39 5.40
C ARG A 71 7.01 13.71 5.58
N LEU A 72 6.34 12.83 6.32
CA LEU A 72 4.91 12.83 6.63
C LEU A 72 4.35 14.12 7.28
N VAL A 73 5.17 14.91 7.99
CA VAL A 73 4.68 16.08 8.75
C VAL A 73 4.22 17.23 7.84
N ASP A 74 4.92 17.47 6.74
CA ASP A 74 4.55 18.55 5.79
C ASP A 74 3.26 18.20 5.03
N ASP A 75 3.01 16.91 4.85
CA ASP A 75 1.92 16.35 4.07
C ASP A 75 0.57 16.40 4.80
N ILE A 76 0.55 16.39 6.13
CA ILE A 76 -0.71 16.50 6.90
C ILE A 76 -1.35 17.87 6.72
N LEU A 77 -0.55 18.94 6.60
CA LEU A 77 -1.06 20.28 6.32
C LEU A 77 -1.67 20.40 4.92
N SER A 78 -1.26 19.55 3.97
CA SER A 78 -1.84 19.51 2.62
C SER A 78 -3.21 18.83 2.66
N LEU A 79 -3.38 17.80 3.49
CA LEU A 79 -4.68 17.15 3.74
C LEU A 79 -5.69 18.13 4.34
N LEU A 80 -5.26 19.08 5.19
CA LEU A 80 -6.11 20.14 5.74
C LEU A 80 -6.61 21.14 4.68
N LYS A 81 -5.92 21.25 3.54
CA LYS A 81 -6.25 22.16 2.44
C LYS A 81 -7.06 21.47 1.32
N TRP A 82 -7.28 20.16 1.43
CA TRP A 82 -8.12 19.40 0.50
C TRP A 82 -9.58 19.93 0.54
N PRO A 83 -10.39 19.83 -0.54
CA PRO A 83 -11.61 20.61 -0.76
C PRO A 83 -12.62 20.68 0.39
N GLU A 84 -13.48 21.71 0.30
CA GLU A 84 -14.38 22.20 1.37
C GLU A 84 -15.25 21.15 2.08
N HIS A 85 -15.59 20.05 1.42
CA HIS A 85 -16.38 18.94 2.00
C HIS A 85 -15.70 18.28 3.22
N PHE A 86 -14.38 18.40 3.37
CA PHE A 86 -13.63 17.79 4.49
C PHE A 86 -13.38 18.76 5.66
N ARG A 87 -13.63 20.07 5.51
CA ARG A 87 -13.30 21.08 6.55
C ARG A 87 -14.17 20.98 7.80
N GLY A 88 -15.42 20.53 7.68
CA GLY A 88 -16.36 20.43 8.80
C GLY A 88 -15.92 19.45 9.89
N LEU A 89 -15.40 18.28 9.47
CA LEU A 89 -14.88 17.25 10.39
C LEU A 89 -13.66 17.75 11.18
N TRP A 90 -12.79 18.54 10.54
CA TRP A 90 -11.59 19.10 11.16
C TRP A 90 -11.87 20.25 12.12
N ALA A 91 -12.80 21.16 11.78
CA ALA A 91 -13.22 22.23 12.67
C ALA A 91 -13.79 21.70 14.01
N LEU A 92 -14.43 20.54 13.95
CA LEU A 92 -14.97 19.82 15.11
C LEU A 92 -13.90 19.11 15.95
N LEU A 93 -12.84 18.64 15.32
CA LEU A 93 -11.88 17.75 15.96
C LEU A 93 -10.57 18.45 16.37
N MET A 94 -10.21 19.61 15.79
CA MET A 94 -8.97 20.38 16.02
C MET A 94 -7.83 19.46 16.49
N LEU A 95 -7.46 18.51 15.64
CA LEU A 95 -6.70 17.34 16.04
C LEU A 95 -5.22 17.69 16.08
N SER A 96 -4.57 17.40 17.20
CA SER A 96 -3.12 17.25 17.18
C SER A 96 -2.80 15.82 16.73
N VAL A 97 -1.82 15.69 15.85
CA VAL A 97 -1.29 14.40 15.42
C VAL A 97 -0.36 13.93 16.53
N THR A 98 -0.60 12.75 17.11
CA THR A 98 0.28 12.18 18.12
C THR A 98 1.61 11.70 17.50
N GLN A 99 2.59 11.34 18.32
CA GLN A 99 3.84 10.71 17.84
C GLN A 99 3.60 9.41 17.05
N GLU A 100 2.45 8.75 17.26
CA GLU A 100 2.01 7.56 16.53
C GLU A 100 1.04 7.89 15.38
N PHE A 101 1.01 9.14 14.92
CA PHE A 101 0.13 9.61 13.85
C PHE A 101 -1.38 9.42 14.14
N GLY A 102 -1.77 9.37 15.41
CA GLY A 102 -3.16 9.25 15.83
C GLY A 102 -3.85 10.60 16.00
N LEU A 103 -5.18 10.59 15.97
CA LEU A 103 -6.02 11.76 16.19
C LEU A 103 -6.17 12.09 17.70
N LYS A 104 -5.70 13.27 18.12
CA LYS A 104 -5.88 13.77 19.50
C LYS A 104 -6.73 15.04 19.56
N ARG A 105 -7.81 14.94 20.34
CA ARG A 105 -8.76 16.02 20.64
C ARG A 105 -8.12 17.19 21.41
N THR A 106 -8.41 18.42 21.01
CA THR A 106 -7.94 19.64 21.72
C THR A 106 -9.04 20.39 22.50
N HIS A 107 -10.34 20.21 22.22
CA HIS A 107 -11.42 20.94 22.91
C HIS A 107 -12.51 20.04 23.53
N ARG A 108 -12.97 20.31 24.77
CA ARG A 108 -14.02 19.54 25.49
C ARG A 108 -15.44 20.07 25.18
N GLY A 109 -16.14 19.44 24.23
CA GLY A 109 -17.58 19.61 23.91
C GLY A 109 -18.38 18.29 23.96
N LYS A 110 -19.70 18.34 24.15
CA LYS A 110 -20.51 17.20 24.65
C LYS A 110 -21.15 16.22 23.63
N LYS A 111 -21.08 16.35 22.29
CA LYS A 111 -21.79 15.42 21.37
C LYS A 111 -21.09 15.11 20.03
N ILE A 112 -19.91 14.48 20.09
CA ILE A 112 -19.14 14.10 18.88
C ILE A 112 -19.75 12.92 18.11
N GLN A 113 -20.39 11.95 18.79
CA GLN A 113 -20.86 10.71 18.13
C GLN A 113 -21.86 10.97 16.98
N LYS A 114 -22.78 11.92 17.16
CA LYS A 114 -23.80 12.23 16.15
C LYS A 114 -23.18 12.97 14.96
N GLU A 115 -22.27 13.90 15.24
CA GLU A 115 -21.59 14.72 14.22
C GLU A 115 -20.60 13.89 13.40
N LEU A 116 -19.78 13.02 14.03
CA LEU A 116 -18.91 12.07 13.31
C LEU A 116 -19.70 11.11 12.42
N ALA A 117 -20.85 10.62 12.89
CA ALA A 117 -21.69 9.71 12.12
C ALA A 117 -22.29 10.40 10.88
N GLU A 118 -22.75 11.64 11.00
CA GLU A 118 -23.30 12.42 9.88
C GLU A 118 -22.23 12.74 8.81
N TYR A 119 -21.00 13.10 9.22
CA TYR A 119 -19.89 13.35 8.28
C TYR A 119 -19.31 12.08 7.66
N SER A 120 -19.29 10.96 8.38
CA SER A 120 -18.84 9.67 7.85
C SER A 120 -19.64 9.25 6.61
N GLN A 121 -20.91 9.67 6.51
CA GLN A 121 -21.78 9.39 5.36
C GLN A 121 -21.38 10.18 4.12
N GLU A 122 -20.95 11.44 4.25
CA GLU A 122 -20.49 12.27 3.11
C GLU A 122 -19.10 11.82 2.60
N LEU A 123 -18.22 11.40 3.52
CA LEU A 123 -16.94 10.78 3.18
C LEU A 123 -17.12 9.44 2.45
N LEU A 124 -18.14 8.67 2.82
CA LEU A 124 -18.47 7.39 2.18
C LEU A 124 -18.79 7.56 0.69
N TRP A 125 -19.46 8.65 0.31
CA TRP A 125 -19.80 8.95 -1.09
C TRP A 125 -18.56 9.17 -1.98
N VAL A 126 -17.50 9.78 -1.45
CA VAL A 126 -16.22 9.98 -2.17
C VAL A 126 -15.46 8.66 -2.33
N VAL A 127 -15.56 7.78 -1.33
CA VAL A 127 -14.93 6.46 -1.29
C VAL A 127 -15.66 5.46 -2.21
N LEU A 128 -16.98 5.60 -2.38
CA LEU A 128 -17.80 4.81 -3.31
C LEU A 128 -17.48 5.07 -4.80
N LEU A 129 -16.79 6.15 -5.13
CA LEU A 129 -16.28 6.42 -6.48
C LEU A 129 -14.98 5.64 -6.80
N LEU A 130 -14.25 5.13 -5.79
CA LEU A 130 -13.01 4.36 -5.98
C LEU A 130 -13.27 3.06 -6.78
N PRO A 131 -14.27 2.21 -6.44
CA PRO A 131 -14.62 1.05 -7.26
C PRO A 131 -15.04 1.40 -8.68
N PHE A 132 -15.72 2.54 -8.90
CA PHE A 132 -16.22 2.94 -10.21
C PHE A 132 -15.08 3.37 -11.15
N LEU A 133 -14.08 4.09 -10.63
CA LEU A 133 -12.90 4.47 -11.41
C LEU A 133 -11.97 3.28 -11.68
N VAL A 134 -11.87 2.33 -10.75
CA VAL A 134 -11.09 1.10 -10.95
C VAL A 134 -11.74 0.14 -11.95
N ASN A 135 -13.07 0.01 -11.93
CA ASN A 135 -13.81 -0.79 -12.90
C ASN A 135 -13.69 -0.29 -14.35
N SER A 136 -13.28 0.97 -14.56
CA SER A 136 -13.10 1.55 -15.89
C SER A 136 -11.73 1.28 -16.52
N GLY A 137 -10.78 0.69 -15.77
CA GLY A 137 -9.44 0.39 -16.25
C GLY A 137 -9.41 -0.79 -17.23
N SER A 138 -8.81 -0.61 -18.42
CA SER A 138 -8.70 -1.65 -19.45
C SER A 138 -7.90 -2.89 -19.03
N LEU A 139 -7.08 -2.80 -17.98
CA LEU A 139 -6.40 -3.96 -17.39
C LEU A 139 -7.30 -4.72 -16.40
N TYR A 140 -8.13 -4.00 -15.63
CA TYR A 140 -9.04 -4.59 -14.65
C TYR A 140 -10.07 -5.52 -15.31
N SER A 141 -10.64 -5.11 -16.44
CA SER A 141 -11.63 -5.91 -17.18
C SER A 141 -11.06 -7.19 -17.80
N GLN A 142 -9.74 -7.37 -17.80
CA GLN A 142 -9.06 -8.50 -18.44
C GLN A 142 -8.31 -9.40 -17.45
N ASP A 143 -7.90 -8.88 -16.30
CA ASP A 143 -7.19 -9.64 -15.27
C ASP A 143 -8.14 -10.28 -14.26
N ARG A 144 -8.14 -11.62 -14.19
CA ARG A 144 -9.02 -12.39 -13.31
C ARG A 144 -8.73 -12.19 -11.82
N ILE A 145 -7.46 -11.92 -11.46
CA ILE A 145 -7.08 -11.72 -10.05
C ILE A 145 -7.65 -10.39 -9.58
N LEU A 146 -7.54 -9.33 -10.37
CA LEU A 146 -8.14 -8.03 -10.05
C LEU A 146 -9.67 -8.12 -9.90
N GLN A 147 -10.34 -8.87 -10.78
CA GLN A 147 -11.80 -9.05 -10.69
C GLN A 147 -12.24 -9.84 -9.46
N ALA A 148 -11.47 -10.86 -9.07
CA ALA A 148 -11.83 -11.73 -7.95
C ALA A 148 -11.41 -11.16 -6.57
N MET A 149 -10.36 -10.33 -6.53
CA MET A 149 -9.72 -9.91 -5.28
C MET A 149 -9.75 -8.39 -5.11
N GLY A 150 -10.83 -7.89 -4.49
CA GLY A 150 -11.06 -6.45 -4.28
C GLY A 150 -9.95 -5.75 -3.47
N ASN A 151 -9.31 -6.45 -2.53
CA ASN A 151 -8.19 -5.93 -1.74
C ASN A 151 -6.93 -5.68 -2.60
N ILE A 152 -6.61 -6.60 -3.52
CA ILE A 152 -5.50 -6.43 -4.47
C ILE A 152 -5.81 -5.27 -5.41
N THR A 153 -7.04 -5.21 -5.91
CA THR A 153 -7.53 -4.13 -6.76
C THR A 153 -7.40 -2.76 -6.09
N LEU A 154 -7.75 -2.66 -4.81
CA LEU A 154 -7.57 -1.45 -4.02
C LEU A 154 -6.08 -1.09 -3.85
N ALA A 155 -5.19 -2.07 -3.68
CA ALA A 155 -3.75 -1.84 -3.59
C ALA A 155 -3.16 -1.33 -4.91
N PHE A 156 -3.59 -1.87 -6.06
CA PHE A 156 -3.20 -1.36 -7.38
C PHE A 156 -3.67 0.05 -7.62
N HIS A 157 -4.92 0.34 -7.25
CA HIS A 157 -5.47 1.68 -7.37
C HIS A 157 -4.64 2.68 -6.55
N LEU A 158 -4.33 2.35 -5.29
CA LEU A 158 -3.50 3.17 -4.43
C LEU A 158 -2.13 3.49 -5.05
N LEU A 159 -1.50 2.51 -5.70
CA LEU A 159 -0.24 2.70 -6.40
C LEU A 159 -0.35 3.58 -7.65
N CYS A 160 -1.38 3.39 -8.46
CA CYS A 160 -1.64 4.20 -9.65
C CYS A 160 -1.87 5.67 -9.28
N GLU A 161 -2.70 5.93 -8.26
CA GLU A 161 -2.97 7.29 -7.77
C GLU A 161 -1.73 7.91 -7.12
N ARG A 162 -0.94 7.13 -6.37
CA ARG A 162 0.33 7.60 -5.80
C ARG A 162 1.33 8.03 -6.87
N ALA A 163 1.33 7.35 -8.01
CA ALA A 163 2.21 7.66 -9.12
C ALA A 163 1.71 8.83 -10.00
N ASN A 164 0.47 9.29 -9.82
CA ASN A 164 -0.12 10.40 -10.54
C ASN A 164 0.00 11.73 -9.74
N PRO A 165 0.81 12.70 -10.18
CA PRO A 165 0.99 13.97 -9.47
C PRO A 165 -0.29 14.83 -9.40
N ASN A 166 -1.24 14.60 -10.29
CA ASN A 166 -2.51 15.33 -10.34
C ASN A 166 -3.67 14.51 -9.72
N SER A 167 -3.36 13.46 -8.97
CA SER A 167 -4.38 12.63 -8.32
C SER A 167 -5.20 13.46 -7.34
N PHE A 168 -6.52 13.29 -7.39
CA PHE A 168 -7.43 13.87 -6.41
C PHE A 168 -7.09 13.39 -4.99
N TRP A 169 -6.69 12.12 -4.83
CA TRP A 169 -6.38 11.51 -3.52
C TRP A 169 -4.94 11.72 -3.06
N LEU A 170 -4.13 12.46 -3.82
CA LEU A 170 -2.73 12.68 -3.47
C LEU A 170 -2.54 13.22 -2.04
N PRO A 171 -3.36 14.17 -1.53
CA PRO A 171 -3.21 14.64 -0.14
C PRO A 171 -3.41 13.53 0.89
N TYR A 172 -4.37 12.62 0.68
CA TYR A 172 -4.55 11.46 1.57
C TYR A 172 -3.38 10.48 1.45
N ILE A 173 -2.96 10.15 0.24
CA ILE A 173 -1.86 9.21 -0.01
C ILE A 173 -0.55 9.68 0.61
N GLN A 174 -0.28 10.99 0.56
CA GLN A 174 0.90 11.59 1.18
C GLN A 174 0.87 11.51 2.72
N THR A 175 -0.31 11.38 3.33
CA THR A 175 -0.45 11.19 4.78
C THR A 175 -0.38 9.73 5.25
N LEU A 176 -0.30 8.76 4.35
CA LEU A 176 -0.14 7.36 4.74
C LEU A 176 1.27 7.09 5.30
N PRO A 177 1.41 6.15 6.25
CA PRO A 177 2.72 5.72 6.72
C PRO A 177 3.61 5.26 5.56
N SER A 178 4.89 5.61 5.63
CA SER A 178 5.87 5.14 4.63
C SER A 178 6.24 3.67 4.83
N GLU A 179 6.12 3.18 6.07
CA GLU A 179 6.44 1.83 6.51
C GLU A 179 5.38 1.34 7.51
N TYR A 180 5.32 0.01 7.70
CA TYR A 180 4.34 -0.65 8.55
C TYR A 180 5.00 -1.79 9.33
N ASP A 181 4.39 -2.18 10.45
CA ASP A 181 4.87 -3.28 11.28
C ASP A 181 4.15 -4.61 10.95
N THR A 182 3.80 -4.83 9.68
CA THR A 182 3.25 -6.13 9.25
C THR A 182 4.37 -7.16 9.13
N PRO A 183 4.10 -8.47 9.22
CA PRO A 183 5.13 -9.51 9.07
C PRO A 183 5.91 -9.47 7.75
N LEU A 184 5.43 -8.72 6.74
CA LEU A 184 6.15 -8.45 5.49
C LEU A 184 7.39 -7.55 5.67
N TYR A 185 7.47 -6.82 6.78
CA TYR A 185 8.59 -5.93 7.14
C TYR A 185 9.52 -6.54 8.18
N PHE A 186 9.12 -7.62 8.85
CA PHE A 186 9.92 -8.25 9.87
C PHE A 186 11.25 -8.78 9.29
N GLU A 187 12.29 -8.68 10.10
CA GLU A 187 13.56 -9.35 9.88
C GLU A 187 13.43 -10.86 10.06
N GLU A 188 14.39 -11.60 9.51
CA GLU A 188 14.40 -13.07 9.59
C GLU A 188 14.38 -13.55 11.05
N ASP A 189 15.22 -12.94 11.89
CA ASP A 189 15.32 -13.24 13.32
C ASP A 189 14.02 -12.90 14.08
N GLU A 190 13.28 -11.89 13.63
CA GLU A 190 12.00 -11.51 14.23
C GLU A 190 10.91 -12.56 13.95
N VAL A 191 10.85 -13.06 12.72
CA VAL A 191 9.93 -14.16 12.36
C VAL A 191 10.36 -15.47 13.02
N GLN A 192 11.65 -15.67 13.28
CA GLN A 192 12.16 -16.87 13.95
C GLN A 192 11.55 -17.05 15.35
N TYR A 193 11.24 -15.97 16.08
CA TYR A 193 10.54 -16.08 17.37
C TYR A 193 9.15 -16.72 17.29
N LEU A 194 8.53 -16.73 16.11
CA LEU A 194 7.23 -17.36 15.89
C LEU A 194 7.34 -18.86 15.61
N GLN A 195 8.54 -19.44 15.57
CA GLN A 195 8.71 -20.87 15.33
C GLN A 195 7.94 -21.69 16.37
N SER A 196 7.31 -22.77 15.92
CA SER A 196 6.44 -23.64 16.73
C SER A 196 5.14 -22.99 17.23
N THR A 197 4.79 -21.78 16.78
CA THR A 197 3.48 -21.18 17.03
C THR A 197 2.50 -21.47 15.89
N GLN A 198 1.19 -21.31 16.14
CA GLN A 198 0.18 -21.46 15.09
C GLN A 198 0.21 -20.30 14.08
N ALA A 199 0.59 -19.10 14.53
CA ALA A 199 0.56 -17.88 13.70
C ALA A 199 1.62 -17.86 12.59
N ILE A 200 2.69 -18.66 12.71
CA ILE A 200 3.78 -18.65 11.74
C ILE A 200 3.34 -19.10 10.33
N HIS A 201 2.36 -20.00 10.25
CA HIS A 201 1.80 -20.46 8.98
C HIS A 201 1.13 -19.30 8.21
N ASP A 202 0.45 -18.41 8.92
CA ASP A 202 -0.15 -17.22 8.32
C ASP A 202 0.92 -16.23 7.84
N VAL A 203 2.03 -16.10 8.58
CA VAL A 203 3.18 -15.29 8.15
C VAL A 203 3.80 -15.84 6.86
N PHE A 204 4.06 -17.15 6.80
CA PHE A 204 4.59 -17.79 5.59
C PHE A 204 3.64 -17.63 4.40
N SER A 205 2.35 -17.88 4.62
CA SER A 205 1.31 -17.71 3.60
C SER A 205 1.25 -16.27 3.11
N GLN A 206 1.23 -15.29 4.01
CA GLN A 206 1.22 -13.87 3.67
C GLN A 206 2.44 -13.50 2.81
N TYR A 207 3.65 -13.88 3.26
CA TYR A 207 4.88 -13.57 2.53
C TYR A 207 4.92 -14.22 1.14
N LYS A 208 4.59 -15.52 1.05
CA LYS A 208 4.52 -16.27 -0.23
C LYS A 208 3.46 -15.68 -1.17
N ASN A 209 2.28 -15.32 -0.66
CA ASN A 209 1.20 -14.76 -1.46
C ASN A 209 1.58 -13.37 -2.00
N THR A 210 2.14 -12.49 -1.17
CA THR A 210 2.58 -11.15 -1.60
C THR A 210 3.69 -11.25 -2.64
N ALA A 211 4.69 -12.12 -2.43
CA ALA A 211 5.76 -12.35 -3.39
C ALA A 211 5.24 -12.90 -4.73
N ARG A 212 4.31 -13.87 -4.70
CA ARG A 212 3.65 -14.43 -5.90
C ARG A 212 2.89 -13.37 -6.66
N GLN A 213 2.06 -12.59 -5.97
CA GLN A 213 1.23 -11.55 -6.59
C GLN A 213 2.11 -10.46 -7.20
N TYR A 214 3.13 -9.99 -6.48
CA TYR A 214 4.10 -9.04 -7.02
C TYR A 214 4.72 -9.55 -8.32
N ALA A 215 5.25 -10.78 -8.32
CA ALA A 215 5.91 -11.34 -9.49
C ALA A 215 4.95 -11.51 -10.68
N TYR A 216 3.72 -11.95 -10.41
CA TYR A 216 2.64 -12.05 -11.40
C TYR A 216 2.35 -10.68 -12.03
N PHE A 217 2.05 -9.67 -11.21
CA PHE A 217 1.66 -8.36 -11.72
C PHE A 217 2.82 -7.61 -12.36
N TYR A 218 4.06 -7.80 -11.88
CA TYR A 218 5.23 -7.27 -12.55
C TYR A 218 5.29 -7.78 -14.00
N LYS A 219 5.10 -9.08 -14.21
CA LYS A 219 5.04 -9.67 -15.55
C LYS A 219 3.89 -9.10 -16.37
N VAL A 220 2.68 -9.06 -15.82
CA VAL A 220 1.48 -8.50 -16.49
C VAL A 220 1.73 -7.06 -16.92
N ILE A 221 2.26 -6.20 -16.04
CA ILE A 221 2.53 -4.80 -16.36
C ILE A 221 3.58 -4.68 -17.47
N GLN A 222 4.60 -5.54 -17.46
CA GLN A 222 5.66 -5.49 -18.46
C GLN A 222 5.22 -6.04 -19.83
N THR A 223 4.33 -7.03 -19.90
CA THR A 223 3.95 -7.70 -21.15
C THR A 223 2.61 -7.28 -21.73
N HIS A 224 1.66 -6.83 -20.91
CA HIS A 224 0.28 -6.60 -21.34
C HIS A 224 0.12 -5.25 -22.07
N PRO A 225 -0.48 -5.20 -23.27
CA PRO A 225 -0.65 -3.95 -24.04
C PRO A 225 -1.41 -2.85 -23.27
N ASN A 226 -2.49 -3.23 -22.59
CA ASN A 226 -3.30 -2.31 -21.77
C ASN A 226 -2.60 -1.76 -20.53
N ALA A 227 -1.50 -2.38 -20.08
CA ALA A 227 -0.71 -1.86 -18.97
C ALA A 227 0.28 -0.76 -19.38
N SER A 228 0.47 -0.52 -20.69
CA SER A 228 1.40 0.50 -21.21
C SER A 228 1.05 1.93 -20.77
N LYS A 229 -0.23 2.20 -20.51
CA LYS A 229 -0.73 3.51 -20.06
C LYS A 229 -0.70 3.68 -18.54
N LEU A 230 -0.38 2.61 -17.79
CA LEU A 230 -0.37 2.69 -16.34
C LEU A 230 0.89 3.42 -15.86
N PRO A 231 0.79 4.31 -14.87
CA PRO A 231 1.96 4.95 -14.24
C PRO A 231 2.99 3.95 -13.69
N LEU A 232 2.56 2.71 -13.42
CA LEU A 232 3.39 1.62 -12.91
C LEU A 232 4.30 0.99 -13.98
N LYS A 233 4.11 1.32 -15.27
CA LYS A 233 4.92 0.75 -16.36
C LYS A 233 6.41 1.07 -16.20
N ASP A 234 6.69 2.32 -15.82
CA ASP A 234 8.06 2.84 -15.72
C ASP A 234 8.74 2.43 -14.41
N SER A 235 7.97 2.27 -13.34
CA SER A 235 8.49 1.99 -12.00
C SER A 235 7.45 1.25 -11.15
N PHE A 236 7.65 -0.06 -11.02
CA PHE A 236 6.90 -0.93 -10.11
C PHE A 236 7.88 -1.84 -9.37
N THR A 237 8.10 -1.56 -8.09
CA THR A 237 9.05 -2.29 -7.24
C THR A 237 8.36 -3.20 -6.24
N TYR A 238 9.10 -4.14 -5.65
CA TYR A 238 8.58 -4.97 -4.57
C TYR A 238 8.19 -4.12 -3.35
N ASP A 239 8.97 -3.08 -3.03
CA ASP A 239 8.67 -2.19 -1.92
C ASP A 239 7.40 -1.37 -2.16
N ASP A 240 7.14 -0.94 -3.40
CA ASP A 240 5.86 -0.31 -3.75
C ASP A 240 4.70 -1.26 -3.49
N TYR A 241 4.79 -2.50 -3.97
CA TYR A 241 3.72 -3.49 -3.81
C TYR A 241 3.51 -3.87 -2.34
N ARG A 242 4.59 -4.14 -1.61
CA ARG A 242 4.56 -4.44 -0.17
C ARG A 242 3.91 -3.30 0.63
N TRP A 243 4.27 -2.05 0.32
CA TRP A 243 3.65 -0.88 0.93
C TRP A 243 2.15 -0.80 0.63
N ALA A 244 1.76 -1.04 -0.62
CA ALA A 244 0.35 -0.93 -1.02
C ALA A 244 -0.53 -1.98 -0.35
N VAL A 245 -0.12 -3.25 -0.33
CA VAL A 245 -0.88 -4.30 0.33
C VAL A 245 -0.90 -4.11 1.86
N SER A 246 0.16 -3.57 2.44
CA SER A 246 0.22 -3.26 3.88
C SER A 246 -0.69 -2.09 4.25
N SER A 247 -0.74 -1.07 3.40
CA SER A 247 -1.68 0.05 3.51
C SER A 247 -3.12 -0.46 3.48
N VAL A 248 -3.45 -1.32 2.51
CA VAL A 248 -4.80 -1.88 2.38
C VAL A 248 -5.15 -2.79 3.56
N MET A 249 -4.30 -3.76 3.93
CA MET A 249 -4.67 -4.71 4.98
C MET A 249 -4.82 -4.06 6.37
N THR A 250 -4.13 -2.95 6.62
CA THR A 250 -4.20 -2.24 7.91
C THR A 250 -5.32 -1.20 7.99
N ARG A 251 -5.90 -0.78 6.85
CA ARG A 251 -6.87 0.35 6.79
C ARG A 251 -8.13 0.10 5.98
N GLN A 252 -8.28 -1.04 5.30
CA GLN A 252 -9.46 -1.33 4.50
C GLN A 252 -10.71 -1.55 5.36
N ASN A 253 -11.85 -1.11 4.83
CA ASN A 253 -13.16 -1.29 5.42
C ASN A 253 -14.12 -1.85 4.37
N GLN A 254 -15.11 -2.62 4.83
CA GLN A 254 -16.23 -3.05 3.99
C GLN A 254 -17.37 -2.05 4.11
N ILE A 255 -17.86 -1.56 2.97
CA ILE A 255 -18.96 -0.61 2.89
C ILE A 255 -20.02 -1.13 1.91
N PRO A 256 -21.32 -0.86 2.13
CA PRO A 256 -22.34 -1.20 1.15
C PRO A 256 -22.13 -0.38 -0.13
N THR A 257 -22.43 -0.96 -1.29
CA THR A 257 -22.47 -0.25 -2.57
C THR A 257 -23.59 0.80 -2.59
N GLU A 258 -23.55 1.76 -3.52
CA GLU A 258 -24.55 2.84 -3.60
C GLU A 258 -26.00 2.34 -3.71
N ASP A 259 -26.19 1.22 -4.41
CA ASP A 259 -27.48 0.53 -4.56
C ASP A 259 -27.85 -0.35 -3.35
N GLY A 260 -26.95 -0.49 -2.38
CA GLY A 260 -27.09 -1.32 -1.19
C GLY A 260 -27.16 -2.82 -1.45
N SER A 261 -26.92 -3.27 -2.69
CA SER A 261 -27.09 -4.68 -3.08
C SER A 261 -25.89 -5.55 -2.71
N ARG A 262 -24.70 -4.95 -2.59
CA ARG A 262 -23.43 -5.63 -2.38
C ARG A 262 -22.57 -4.87 -1.37
N VAL A 263 -21.48 -5.50 -0.95
CA VAL A 263 -20.41 -4.86 -0.18
C VAL A 263 -19.18 -4.69 -1.05
N THR A 264 -18.45 -3.61 -0.84
CA THR A 264 -17.18 -3.30 -1.51
C THR A 264 -16.12 -2.91 -0.48
N LEU A 265 -14.85 -3.04 -0.86
CA LEU A 265 -13.71 -2.61 -0.06
C LEU A 265 -13.36 -1.16 -0.33
N ALA A 266 -12.89 -0.47 0.71
CA ALA A 266 -12.73 0.97 0.76
C ALA A 266 -11.62 1.39 1.72
N LEU A 267 -10.88 2.45 1.37
CA LEU A 267 -10.07 3.23 2.32
C LEU A 267 -10.86 4.48 2.71
N ILE A 268 -10.87 4.85 3.99
CA ILE A 268 -11.67 5.97 4.49
C ILE A 268 -10.72 7.04 5.04
N PRO A 269 -10.32 8.02 4.22
CA PRO A 269 -9.40 9.08 4.64
C PRO A 269 -9.87 9.78 5.92
N LEU A 270 -8.91 10.22 6.73
CA LEU A 270 -9.09 10.86 8.05
C LEU A 270 -9.58 9.92 9.13
N TRP A 271 -10.64 9.16 8.86
CA TRP A 271 -11.21 8.25 9.85
C TRP A 271 -10.23 7.12 10.19
N ASP A 272 -9.51 6.61 9.20
CA ASP A 272 -8.47 5.59 9.35
C ASP A 272 -7.21 6.07 10.10
N MET A 273 -7.17 7.33 10.54
CA MET A 273 -6.17 7.87 11.48
C MET A 273 -6.57 7.66 12.95
N CYS A 274 -7.77 7.12 13.21
CA CYS A 274 -8.19 6.74 14.56
C CYS A 274 -7.49 5.44 14.98
N ASN A 275 -6.68 5.50 16.04
CA ASN A 275 -6.06 4.31 16.62
C ASN A 275 -7.08 3.45 17.37
N HIS A 276 -6.78 2.16 17.45
CA HIS A 276 -7.62 1.19 18.15
C HIS A 276 -7.62 1.40 19.66
N THR A 277 -8.77 1.16 20.29
CA THR A 277 -8.91 0.97 21.73
C THR A 277 -10.06 -0.01 22.01
N ASN A 278 -10.03 -0.67 23.16
CA ASN A 278 -11.09 -1.61 23.56
C ASN A 278 -12.45 -0.89 23.65
N GLY A 279 -13.48 -1.48 23.05
CA GLY A 279 -14.83 -0.90 23.06
C GLY A 279 -15.79 -1.62 22.12
N LEU A 280 -16.94 -0.99 21.88
CA LEU A 280 -17.93 -1.43 20.90
C LEU A 280 -17.68 -0.74 19.56
N VAL A 281 -18.00 -1.43 18.46
CA VAL A 281 -18.02 -0.83 17.13
C VAL A 281 -19.05 0.29 17.13
N SER A 282 -18.60 1.53 17.02
CA SER A 282 -19.45 2.72 17.05
C SER A 282 -19.68 3.33 15.67
N LEU A 283 -19.19 2.70 14.60
CA LEU A 283 -19.36 3.16 13.22
C LEU A 283 -20.05 2.09 12.38
N SER A 284 -21.10 2.50 11.68
CA SER A 284 -21.76 1.71 10.65
C SER A 284 -22.10 2.60 9.46
N ALA A 285 -21.80 2.15 8.25
CA ALA A 285 -22.24 2.82 7.04
C ALA A 285 -23.78 2.87 7.01
N THR A 286 -24.35 4.06 6.79
CA THR A 286 -25.80 4.24 6.65
C THR A 286 -26.08 4.76 5.25
N LEU A 287 -26.82 3.99 4.46
CA LEU A 287 -27.30 4.44 3.16
C LEU A 287 -28.40 5.50 3.39
N LYS A 288 -28.13 6.75 3.02
CA LYS A 288 -29.22 7.73 2.87
C LYS A 288 -30.04 7.28 1.65
N LYS A 289 -31.28 6.83 1.87
CA LYS A 289 -32.27 6.74 0.78
C LYS A 289 -32.34 8.15 0.19
N SER A 290 -31.79 8.34 -1.00
CA SER A 290 -32.07 9.52 -1.80
C SER A 290 -33.59 9.64 -1.89
N PHE A 291 -34.15 10.72 -1.33
CA PHE A 291 -35.51 11.10 -1.62
C PHE A 291 -35.56 11.36 -3.13
N ARG A 292 -36.05 10.38 -3.89
CA ARG A 292 -36.62 10.64 -5.21
C ARG A 292 -37.85 11.54 -4.95
N ALA A 293 -37.68 12.84 -5.14
CA ALA A 293 -38.76 13.74 -5.50
C ALA A 293 -38.77 13.84 -7.03
#